data_AF-A0A822AWW0-F1
#
_entry.id   AF-A0A822AWW0-F1
#
_cell.length_a   1.000
_cell.length_b   1.000
_cell.length_c   1.000
_cell.angle_alpha   90.00
_cell.angle_beta   90.00
_cell.angle_gamma   90.00
#
_symmetry.space_group_name_H-M   'P 1'
#
loop_
_entity.id
_entity.type
_entity.pdbx_description
1 polymer ?
#
loop_
_entity_poly.entity_id
_entity_poly.type
_entity_poly.pdbx_seq_one_letter_code
_entity_poly.pdbx_strand_id
1 'polypeptide(L)'
;GPSYIRLNQSAIRPKHQQETEIEKHHKDIYSKVETHLTGYPHHIPRNNPIFKKYSDHLLDYFNHTYFTPLSCKDQLISREQAQILGSTRRIIQNMNLVIRVTDKGINFYIGSAIEFEKKAQKFFSDTNAFIELSSNPFNEILDKVTQLLNALRGKDLIRKWQYEQMMPDRTKCELAHLYFNPKTHKDGIPVRPIESTIHASTTKISK
;
A
#
# COMPACT_ATOMS: atom_id res chain seq x y z
N GLY A 1 -0.50 -1.35 -4.57
CA GLY A 1 -0.71 -0.20 -5.48
C GLY A 1 -2.20 0.03 -5.62
N PRO A 2 -2.67 1.28 -5.79
CA PRO A 2 -4.07 1.52 -6.09
C PRO A 2 -4.42 0.76 -7.37
N SER A 3 -5.50 -0.01 -7.31
CA SER A 3 -6.09 -0.64 -8.47
C SER A 3 -6.48 0.48 -9.44
N TYR A 4 -5.62 0.83 -10.39
CA TYR A 4 -5.91 1.84 -11.41
C TYR A 4 -6.85 1.23 -12.44
N ILE A 5 -8.04 0.87 -11.98
CA ILE A 5 -9.16 0.50 -12.81
C ILE A 5 -9.80 1.84 -13.12
N ARG A 6 -9.75 2.24 -14.39
CA ARG A 6 -10.45 3.45 -14.81
C ARG A 6 -11.90 3.31 -14.35
N LEU A 7 -12.49 4.35 -13.75
CA LEU A 7 -13.86 4.30 -13.23
C LEU A 7 -14.87 3.72 -14.26
N ASN A 8 -14.65 4.01 -15.55
CA ASN A 8 -15.46 3.47 -16.64
C ASN A 8 -15.38 1.93 -16.79
N GLN A 9 -14.31 1.26 -16.38
CA GLN A 9 -14.20 -0.21 -16.40
C GLN A 9 -15.01 -0.89 -15.29
N SER A 10 -15.49 -0.14 -14.29
CA SER A 10 -16.37 -0.68 -13.25
C SER A 10 -17.80 -0.92 -13.73
N ALA A 11 -18.22 -0.34 -14.86
CA ALA A 11 -19.54 -0.55 -15.45
C ALA A 11 -19.83 -2.02 -15.84
N ILE A 12 -18.79 -2.86 -15.93
CA ILE A 12 -18.90 -4.29 -16.25
C ILE A 12 -19.15 -5.15 -15.01
N ARG A 13 -18.98 -4.57 -13.81
CA ARG A 13 -19.17 -5.27 -12.54
C ARG A 13 -20.66 -5.43 -12.21
N PRO A 14 -21.03 -6.41 -11.37
CA PRO A 14 -22.39 -6.47 -10.83
C PRO A 14 -22.78 -5.17 -10.12
N LYS A 15 -24.04 -4.75 -10.26
CA LYS A 15 -24.57 -3.50 -9.68
C LYS A 15 -24.24 -3.33 -8.19
N HIS A 16 -24.45 -4.37 -7.38
CA HIS A 16 -24.12 -4.34 -5.95
C HIS A 16 -22.64 -4.03 -5.67
N GLN A 17 -21.73 -4.54 -6.51
CA GLN A 17 -20.30 -4.26 -6.38
C GLN A 17 -19.99 -2.80 -6.76
N GLN A 18 -20.65 -2.27 -7.78
CA GLN A 18 -20.54 -0.86 -8.17
C GLN A 18 -21.00 0.05 -7.03
N GLU A 19 -22.15 -0.24 -6.42
CA GLU A 19 -22.69 0.52 -5.28
C GLU A 19 -21.72 0.52 -4.08
N THR A 20 -21.15 -0.64 -3.74
CA THR A 20 -20.13 -0.75 -2.68
C THR A 20 -18.88 0.09 -2.97
N GLU A 21 -18.45 0.11 -4.24
CA GLU A 21 -17.30 0.92 -4.67
C GLU A 21 -17.59 2.42 -4.64
N ILE A 22 -18.78 2.83 -5.06
CA ILE A 22 -19.24 4.22 -5.00
C ILE A 22 -19.23 4.70 -3.55
N GLU A 23 -19.81 3.94 -2.62
CA GLU A 23 -19.82 4.30 -1.20
C GLU A 23 -18.39 4.45 -0.64
N LYS A 24 -17.52 3.48 -0.96
CA LYS A 24 -16.13 3.50 -0.50
C LYS A 24 -15.34 4.69 -1.06
N HIS A 25 -15.45 4.94 -2.36
CA HIS A 25 -14.74 6.04 -3.03
C HIS A 25 -15.28 7.40 -2.60
N HIS A 26 -16.60 7.53 -2.46
CA HIS A 26 -17.23 8.72 -1.91
C HIS A 26 -16.71 9.04 -0.53
N LYS A 27 -16.76 8.08 0.40
CA LYS A 27 -16.27 8.26 1.78
C LYS A 27 -14.79 8.65 1.83
N ASP A 28 -13.94 7.97 1.04
CA ASP A 28 -12.50 8.25 1.01
C ASP A 28 -12.19 9.66 0.51
N ILE A 29 -12.78 10.05 -0.62
CA ILE A 29 -12.52 11.36 -1.24
C ILE A 29 -13.15 12.47 -0.42
N TYR A 30 -14.39 12.30 0.04
CA TYR A 30 -15.08 13.25 0.91
C TYR A 30 -14.27 13.50 2.18
N SER A 31 -13.83 12.45 2.87
CA SER A 31 -13.07 12.59 4.12
C SER A 31 -11.75 13.33 3.92
N LYS A 32 -11.04 13.08 2.80
CA LYS A 32 -9.79 13.79 2.47
C LYS A 32 -10.02 15.27 2.24
N VAL A 33 -11.05 15.63 1.46
CA VAL A 33 -11.39 17.03 1.17
C VAL A 33 -11.89 17.75 2.42
N GLU A 34 -12.77 17.13 3.20
CA GLU A 34 -13.26 17.67 4.47
C GLU A 34 -12.09 17.92 5.44
N THR A 35 -11.19 16.95 5.60
CA THR A 35 -10.01 17.10 6.47
C THR A 35 -9.10 18.25 6.00
N HIS A 36 -8.87 18.37 4.69
CA HIS A 36 -8.04 19.43 4.13
C HIS A 36 -8.65 20.83 4.33
N LEU A 37 -9.95 20.97 4.08
CA LEU A 37 -10.64 22.27 4.17
C LEU A 37 -10.96 22.69 5.61
N THR A 38 -11.15 21.74 6.52
CA THR A 38 -11.34 22.04 7.95
C THR A 38 -10.00 22.31 8.65
N GLY A 39 -8.90 21.81 8.09
CA GLY A 39 -7.55 22.05 8.55
C GLY A 39 -7.01 23.44 8.18
N TYR A 40 -5.81 23.73 8.67
CA TYR A 40 -5.04 24.89 8.27
C TYR A 40 -4.63 24.78 6.79
N PRO A 41 -4.68 25.85 5.99
CA PRO A 41 -4.97 27.24 6.35
C PRO A 41 -6.45 27.66 6.17
N HIS A 42 -7.33 26.73 5.78
CA HIS A 42 -8.66 27.07 5.29
C HIS A 42 -9.72 27.23 6.39
N HIS A 43 -9.67 26.41 7.44
CA HIS A 43 -10.53 26.49 8.62
C HIS A 43 -12.04 26.57 8.33
N ILE A 44 -12.52 25.91 7.27
CA ILE A 44 -13.94 25.88 6.93
C ILE A 44 -14.68 25.05 7.99
N PRO A 45 -15.73 25.58 8.65
CA PRO A 45 -16.51 24.83 9.63
C PRO A 45 -17.18 23.59 9.01
N ARG A 46 -17.15 22.44 9.69
CA ARG A 46 -17.74 21.17 9.18
C ARG A 46 -19.24 21.24 8.88
N ASN A 47 -19.97 22.12 9.56
CA ASN A 47 -21.39 22.37 9.33
C ASN A 47 -21.65 23.30 8.13
N ASN A 48 -20.62 23.78 7.44
CA ASN A 48 -20.78 24.65 6.29
C ASN A 48 -21.54 23.90 5.18
N PRO A 49 -22.60 24.50 4.58
CA PRO A 49 -23.40 23.85 3.55
C PRO A 49 -22.61 23.43 2.31
N ILE A 50 -21.41 23.99 2.10
CA ILE A 50 -20.50 23.59 1.01
C ILE A 50 -20.15 22.11 1.06
N PHE A 51 -20.00 21.51 2.25
CA PHE A 51 -19.66 20.10 2.39
C PHE A 51 -20.79 19.20 1.94
N LYS A 52 -22.04 19.53 2.31
CA LYS A 52 -23.21 18.79 1.82
C LYS A 52 -23.32 18.90 0.30
N LYS A 53 -23.22 20.11 -0.26
CA LYS A 53 -23.27 20.33 -1.71
C LYS A 53 -22.18 19.56 -2.44
N TYR A 54 -20.96 19.56 -1.90
CA TYR A 54 -19.84 18.79 -2.45
C TYR A 54 -20.10 17.29 -2.40
N SER A 55 -20.58 16.78 -1.26
CA SER A 55 -20.96 15.37 -1.08
C SER A 55 -22.00 14.93 -2.11
N ASP A 56 -23.05 15.73 -2.31
CA ASP A 56 -24.13 15.43 -3.25
C ASP A 56 -23.60 15.42 -4.69
N HIS A 57 -22.86 16.46 -5.10
CA HIS A 57 -22.25 16.53 -6.43
C HIS A 57 -21.26 15.38 -6.70
N LEU A 58 -20.48 14.98 -5.69
CA LEU A 58 -19.54 13.88 -5.80
C LEU A 58 -20.26 12.55 -6.00
N LEU A 59 -21.37 12.34 -5.26
CA LEU A 59 -22.19 11.15 -5.40
C LEU A 59 -22.86 11.09 -6.77
N ASP A 60 -23.40 12.22 -7.25
CA ASP A 60 -23.97 12.34 -8.60
C ASP A 60 -22.93 12.03 -9.69
N TYR A 61 -21.72 12.57 -9.54
CA TYR A 61 -20.61 12.29 -10.45
C TYR A 61 -20.26 10.80 -10.48
N PHE A 62 -20.18 10.14 -9.32
CA PHE A 62 -19.91 8.69 -9.28
C PHE A 62 -21.05 7.87 -9.86
N ASN A 63 -22.29 8.14 -9.49
CA ASN A 63 -23.44 7.46 -10.07
C ASN A 63 -23.45 7.60 -11.59
N HIS A 64 -23.25 8.82 -12.10
CA HIS A 64 -23.13 9.05 -13.54
C HIS A 64 -21.98 8.21 -14.14
N THR A 65 -20.78 8.27 -13.56
CA THR A 65 -19.60 7.59 -14.13
C THR A 65 -19.72 6.06 -14.10
N TYR A 66 -20.25 5.49 -13.02
CA TYR A 66 -20.38 4.04 -12.85
C TYR A 66 -21.53 3.45 -13.68
N PHE A 67 -22.65 4.16 -13.78
CA PHE A 67 -23.85 3.68 -14.47
C PHE A 67 -23.97 4.15 -15.92
N THR A 68 -23.10 5.04 -16.39
CA THR A 68 -23.04 5.38 -17.82
C THR A 68 -22.58 4.16 -18.61
N PRO A 69 -23.38 3.69 -19.59
CA PRO A 69 -23.01 2.53 -20.40
C PRO A 69 -21.70 2.78 -21.15
N LEU A 70 -20.81 1.81 -21.10
CA LEU A 70 -19.60 1.80 -21.92
C LEU A 70 -19.96 1.67 -23.40
N SER A 71 -19.16 2.29 -24.27
CA SER A 71 -19.21 2.03 -25.71
C SER A 71 -18.94 0.54 -26.00
N CYS A 72 -19.48 0.00 -27.08
CA CYS A 72 -19.23 -1.40 -27.47
C CYS A 72 -17.72 -1.71 -27.55
N LYS A 73 -16.94 -0.77 -28.11
CA LYS A 73 -15.48 -0.87 -28.19
C LYS A 73 -14.84 -1.00 -26.80
N ASP A 74 -15.23 -0.16 -25.84
CA ASP A 74 -14.66 -0.18 -24.50
C ASP A 74 -15.07 -1.43 -23.71
N GLN A 75 -16.29 -1.94 -23.95
CA GLN A 75 -16.74 -3.22 -23.37
C GLN A 75 -15.88 -4.39 -23.88
N LEU A 76 -15.61 -4.45 -25.18
CA LEU A 76 -14.75 -5.47 -25.79
C LEU A 76 -13.33 -5.41 -25.21
N ILE A 77 -12.71 -4.22 -25.20
CA ILE A 77 -11.36 -4.00 -24.65
C ILE A 77 -11.30 -4.44 -23.19
N SER A 78 -12.28 -4.04 -22.39
CA SER A 78 -12.27 -4.35 -20.96
C SER A 78 -12.45 -5.85 -20.68
N ARG A 79 -13.26 -6.55 -21.48
CA ARG A 79 -13.40 -8.01 -21.41
C ARG A 79 -12.10 -8.71 -21.79
N GLU A 80 -11.46 -8.27 -22.88
CA GLU A 80 -10.16 -8.80 -23.32
C GLU A 80 -9.09 -8.59 -22.25
N GLN A 81 -8.99 -7.40 -21.66
CA GLN A 81 -8.08 -7.11 -20.56
C GLN A 81 -8.35 -8.00 -19.34
N ALA A 82 -9.61 -8.20 -18.96
CA ALA A 82 -9.97 -9.09 -17.85
C ALA A 82 -9.55 -10.55 -18.13
N GLN A 83 -9.72 -11.02 -19.36
CA GLN A 83 -9.28 -12.35 -19.79
C GLN A 83 -7.75 -12.48 -19.74
N ILE A 84 -7.02 -11.49 -20.27
CA ILE A 84 -5.54 -11.45 -20.24
C ILE A 84 -5.03 -11.44 -18.79
N LEU A 85 -5.64 -10.64 -17.92
CA LEU A 85 -5.26 -10.60 -16.50
C LEU A 85 -5.55 -11.94 -15.81
N GLY A 86 -6.69 -12.56 -16.10
CA GLY A 86 -7.05 -13.87 -15.59
C GLY A 86 -6.07 -14.96 -16.03
N SER A 87 -5.74 -15.02 -17.33
CA SER A 87 -4.79 -15.99 -17.88
C SER A 87 -3.38 -15.76 -17.34
N THR A 88 -2.92 -14.51 -17.27
CA THR A 88 -1.61 -14.15 -16.71
C THR A 88 -1.48 -14.59 -15.25
N ARG A 89 -2.49 -14.33 -14.41
CA ARG A 89 -2.50 -14.79 -13.01
C ARG A 89 -2.42 -16.30 -12.91
N ARG A 90 -3.17 -17.01 -13.75
CA ARG A 90 -3.16 -18.48 -13.79
C ARG A 90 -1.79 -19.02 -14.20
N ILE A 91 -1.14 -18.42 -15.19
CA ILE A 91 0.22 -18.78 -15.61
C ILE A 91 1.21 -18.58 -14.46
N ILE A 92 1.19 -17.41 -13.82
CA ILE A 92 2.06 -17.09 -12.68
C ILE A 92 1.91 -18.12 -11.56
N GLN A 93 0.67 -18.48 -11.22
CA GLN A 93 0.39 -19.47 -10.17
C GLN A 93 0.82 -20.88 -10.57
N ASN A 94 0.40 -21.34 -11.75
CA ASN A 94 0.66 -22.71 -12.23
C ASN A 94 2.16 -22.97 -12.43
N MET A 95 2.90 -21.98 -12.92
CA MET A 95 4.34 -22.08 -13.15
C MET A 95 5.17 -21.64 -11.94
N ASN A 96 4.52 -21.31 -10.82
CA ASN A 96 5.15 -20.82 -9.60
C ASN A 96 6.18 -19.71 -9.87
N LEU A 97 5.73 -18.65 -10.55
CA LEU A 97 6.57 -17.53 -10.96
C LEU A 97 6.51 -16.38 -9.95
N VAL A 98 7.62 -15.67 -9.82
CA VAL A 98 7.74 -14.42 -9.05
C VAL A 98 7.93 -13.26 -10.01
N ILE A 99 7.16 -12.19 -9.78
CA ILE A 99 7.34 -10.90 -10.43
C ILE A 99 7.91 -9.91 -9.41
N ARG A 100 9.03 -9.27 -9.75
CA ARG A 100 9.70 -8.25 -8.91
C ARG A 100 10.20 -7.09 -9.75
N VAL A 101 10.25 -5.91 -9.13
CA VAL A 101 10.98 -4.77 -9.68
C VAL A 101 12.47 -5.05 -9.57
N THR A 102 13.24 -4.67 -10.59
CA THR A 102 14.69 -4.86 -10.60
C THR A 102 15.41 -3.81 -9.74
N ASP A 103 16.61 -4.14 -9.25
CA ASP A 103 17.44 -3.22 -8.44
C ASP A 103 17.82 -1.94 -9.20
N LYS A 104 17.98 -2.05 -10.52
CA LYS A 104 18.25 -0.92 -11.41
C LYS A 104 17.30 -0.96 -12.60
N GLY A 105 16.85 0.21 -13.03
CA GLY A 105 15.93 0.38 -14.15
C GLY A 105 14.46 0.26 -13.78
N ILE A 106 13.58 0.51 -14.76
CA ILE A 106 12.11 0.45 -14.64
C ILE A 106 11.62 -0.84 -15.29
N ASN A 107 12.28 -1.95 -15.00
CA ASN A 107 11.99 -3.25 -15.59
C ASN A 107 11.45 -4.21 -14.52
N PHE A 108 10.76 -5.25 -14.99
CA PHE A 108 10.30 -6.35 -14.16
C PHE A 108 11.15 -7.59 -14.41
N TYR A 109 11.52 -8.26 -13.33
CA TYR A 109 12.03 -9.62 -13.36
C TYR A 109 10.84 -10.57 -13.24
N ILE A 110 10.80 -11.57 -14.11
CA ILE A 110 9.88 -12.71 -14.05
C ILE A 110 10.76 -13.97 -14.04
N GLY A 111 10.59 -14.82 -13.04
CA GLY A 111 11.36 -16.06 -12.93
C GLY A 111 10.74 -17.05 -11.93
N SER A 112 11.35 -18.22 -11.79
CA SER A 112 10.89 -19.25 -10.86
C SER A 112 10.98 -18.76 -9.41
N ALA A 113 9.90 -18.96 -8.64
CA ALA A 113 9.88 -18.68 -7.21
C ALA A 113 10.95 -19.50 -6.46
N ILE A 114 11.14 -20.76 -6.87
CA ILE A 114 12.11 -21.68 -6.25
C ILE A 114 13.54 -21.19 -6.47
N GLU A 115 13.89 -20.76 -7.69
CA GLU A 115 15.22 -20.21 -7.96
C GLU A 115 15.45 -18.89 -7.23
N PHE A 116 14.43 -18.05 -7.16
CA PHE A 116 14.49 -16.79 -6.43
C PHE A 116 14.72 -17.03 -4.93
N GLU A 117 14.01 -17.99 -4.33
CA GLU A 117 14.21 -18.39 -2.95
C GLU A 117 15.61 -18.95 -2.70
N LYS A 118 16.11 -19.84 -3.57
CA LYS A 118 17.49 -20.34 -3.49
C LYS A 118 18.52 -19.22 -3.52
N LYS A 119 18.31 -18.18 -4.32
CA LYS A 119 19.20 -16.99 -4.36
C LYS A 119 19.15 -16.20 -3.04
N ALA A 120 17.98 -16.07 -2.43
CA ALA A 120 17.84 -15.42 -1.13
C ALA A 120 18.52 -16.26 -0.03
N GLN A 121 18.30 -17.57 0.00
CA GLN A 121 18.96 -18.49 0.93
C GLN A 121 20.48 -18.46 0.78
N LYS A 122 20.99 -18.50 -0.46
CA LYS A 122 22.42 -18.35 -0.73
C LYS A 122 22.97 -17.03 -0.18
N PHE A 123 22.24 -15.93 -0.37
CA PHE A 123 22.65 -14.65 0.20
C PHE A 123 22.77 -14.70 1.74
N PHE A 124 21.83 -15.36 2.43
CA PHE A 124 21.92 -15.53 3.89
C PHE A 124 23.13 -16.36 4.29
N SER A 125 23.35 -17.50 3.63
CA SER A 125 24.50 -18.37 3.90
C SER A 125 25.84 -17.71 3.61
N ASP A 126 25.95 -16.94 2.53
CA ASP A 126 27.19 -16.30 2.10
C ASP A 126 27.58 -15.12 3.00
N THR A 127 26.59 -14.41 3.58
CA THR A 127 26.85 -13.17 4.34
C THR A 127 26.82 -13.34 5.85
N ASN A 128 26.12 -14.36 6.37
CA ASN A 128 25.84 -14.52 7.80
C ASN A 128 25.30 -13.24 8.46
N ALA A 129 24.62 -12.38 7.69
CA ALA A 129 24.18 -11.06 8.12
C ALA A 129 22.85 -11.06 8.88
N PHE A 130 22.12 -12.18 8.83
CA PHE A 130 20.80 -12.32 9.43
C PHE A 130 20.74 -13.60 10.25
N ILE A 131 19.99 -13.56 11.36
CA ILE A 131 19.68 -14.72 12.18
C ILE A 131 18.18 -14.98 12.14
N GLU A 132 17.81 -16.26 12.16
CA GLU A 132 16.42 -16.64 12.33
C GLU A 132 16.00 -16.40 13.79
N LEU A 133 14.84 -15.78 13.97
CA LEU A 133 14.26 -15.54 15.29
C LEU A 133 13.30 -16.67 15.65
N SER A 134 13.34 -17.13 16.90
CA SER A 134 12.43 -18.16 17.41
C SER A 134 10.98 -17.69 17.57
N SER A 135 10.74 -16.37 17.58
CA SER A 135 9.43 -15.78 17.79
C SER A 135 9.33 -14.39 17.16
N ASN A 136 8.11 -13.96 16.84
CA ASN A 136 7.84 -12.63 16.30
C ASN A 136 8.05 -11.54 17.37
N PRO A 137 9.03 -10.62 17.22
CA PRO A 137 9.35 -9.62 18.23
C PRO A 137 8.49 -8.36 18.15
N PHE A 138 7.47 -8.32 17.27
CA PHE A 138 6.73 -7.09 16.96
C PHE A 138 6.14 -6.38 18.18
N ASN A 139 5.36 -7.10 19.01
CA ASN A 139 4.73 -6.49 20.19
C ASN A 139 5.77 -6.00 21.20
N GLU A 140 6.84 -6.78 21.41
CA GLU A 140 7.90 -6.41 22.34
C GLU A 140 8.60 -5.11 21.91
N ILE A 141 8.95 -4.98 20.63
CA ILE A 141 9.57 -3.76 20.09
C ILE A 141 8.61 -2.58 20.18
N LEU A 142 7.33 -2.77 19.81
CA LEU A 142 6.32 -1.72 19.88
C LEU A 142 6.12 -1.21 21.31
N ASP A 143 6.02 -2.12 22.29
CA ASP A 143 5.85 -1.77 23.69
C ASP A 143 7.07 -1.04 24.23
N LYS A 144 8.29 -1.47 23.88
CA LYS A 144 9.54 -0.78 24.23
C LYS A 144 9.57 0.66 23.70
N VAL A 145 9.20 0.88 22.43
CA VAL A 145 9.14 2.23 21.84
C VAL A 145 8.10 3.09 22.58
N THR A 146 6.91 2.53 22.84
CA THR A 146 5.84 3.24 23.55
C THR A 146 6.27 3.64 24.96
N GLN A 147 6.88 2.71 25.71
CA GLN A 147 7.40 2.97 27.05
C GLN A 147 8.50 4.04 27.05
N LEU A 148 9.42 3.98 26.09
CA LEU A 148 10.47 5.00 25.92
C LEU A 148 9.86 6.40 25.72
N LEU A 149 8.91 6.54 24.79
CA LEU A 149 8.27 7.82 24.51
C LEU A 149 7.48 8.35 25.71
N ASN A 150 6.76 7.48 26.42
CA ASN A 150 6.07 7.83 27.66
C ASN A 150 7.03 8.35 28.73
N ALA A 151 8.17 7.66 28.93
CA ALA A 151 9.17 8.06 29.91
C ALA A 151 9.82 9.41 29.55
N LEU A 152 10.14 9.63 28.27
CA LEU A 152 10.69 10.91 27.79
C LEU A 152 9.68 12.05 27.97
N ARG A 153 8.40 11.81 27.67
CA ARG A 153 7.35 12.82 27.85
C ARG A 153 7.10 13.12 29.32
N GLY A 154 7.06 12.10 30.18
CA GLY A 154 6.86 12.26 31.63
C GLY A 154 8.00 13.00 32.34
N LYS A 155 9.20 13.03 31.75
CA LYS A 155 10.35 13.81 32.21
C LYS A 155 10.50 15.17 31.52
N ASP A 156 9.52 15.57 30.71
CA ASP A 156 9.55 16.78 29.86
C ASP A 156 10.81 16.93 28.97
N LEU A 157 11.43 15.81 28.60
CA LEU A 157 12.57 15.78 27.68
C LEU A 157 12.16 15.94 26.22
N ILE A 158 10.88 15.72 25.92
CA ILE A 158 10.28 15.95 24.59
C ILE A 158 8.98 16.75 24.72
N ARG A 159 8.74 17.60 23.71
CA ARG A 159 7.50 18.37 23.59
C ARG A 159 6.33 17.48 23.17
N LYS A 160 5.11 17.91 23.49
CA LYS A 160 3.86 17.21 23.13
C LYS A 160 3.80 16.87 21.63
N TRP A 161 4.12 17.82 20.75
CA TRP A 161 4.08 17.58 19.31
C TRP A 161 5.10 16.53 18.84
N GLN A 162 6.29 16.46 19.47
CA GLN A 162 7.30 15.45 19.15
C GLN A 162 6.82 14.07 19.57
N TYR A 163 6.24 13.97 20.78
CA TYR A 163 5.63 12.74 21.28
C TYR A 163 4.51 12.25 20.34
N GLU A 164 3.57 13.11 19.96
CA GLU A 164 2.47 12.77 19.06
C GLU A 164 2.96 12.35 17.67
N GLN A 165 3.98 13.03 17.15
CA GLN A 165 4.57 12.68 15.85
C GLN A 165 5.27 11.31 15.89
N MET A 166 6.08 11.05 16.94
CA MET A 166 6.88 9.83 17.07
C MET A 166 6.08 8.61 17.52
N MET A 167 4.96 8.80 18.22
CA MET A 167 4.15 7.71 18.75
C MET A 167 3.70 6.76 17.62
N PRO A 168 4.04 5.46 17.69
CA PRO A 168 3.58 4.48 16.72
C PRO A 168 2.06 4.28 16.81
N ASP A 169 1.41 4.13 15.66
CA ASP A 169 0.00 3.73 15.58
C ASP A 169 -0.08 2.21 15.51
N ARG A 170 -0.51 1.57 16.60
CA ARG A 170 -0.59 0.11 16.71
C ARG A 170 -1.41 -0.54 15.60
N THR A 171 -2.37 0.17 15.01
CA THR A 171 -3.21 -0.36 13.93
C THR A 171 -2.54 -0.31 12.55
N LYS A 172 -1.45 0.46 12.42
CA LYS A 172 -0.74 0.68 11.15
C LYS A 172 0.71 0.22 11.19
N CYS A 173 1.27 -0.03 12.37
CA CYS A 173 2.62 -0.53 12.50
C CYS A 173 2.72 -2.01 12.09
N GLU A 174 3.85 -2.35 11.49
CA GLU A 174 4.22 -3.72 11.10
C GLU A 174 5.70 -3.98 11.45
N LEU A 175 6.10 -5.25 11.45
CA LEU A 175 7.51 -5.60 11.56
C LEU A 175 8.25 -5.09 10.33
N ALA A 176 9.53 -4.72 10.47
CA ALA A 176 10.36 -4.42 9.33
C ALA A 176 10.40 -5.64 8.38
N HIS A 177 10.28 -5.38 7.09
CA HIS A 177 10.20 -6.42 6.07
C HIS A 177 11.50 -6.50 5.30
N LEU A 178 12.10 -7.69 5.25
CA LEU A 178 13.21 -7.97 4.34
C LEU A 178 12.64 -8.55 3.04
N TYR A 179 12.99 -7.91 1.92
CA TYR A 179 12.71 -8.46 0.59
C TYR A 179 13.92 -8.30 -0.31
N PHE A 180 13.83 -8.87 -1.51
CA PHE A 180 14.95 -8.96 -2.43
C PHE A 180 14.62 -8.38 -3.80
N ASN A 181 15.53 -7.56 -4.33
CA ASN A 181 15.44 -7.03 -5.69
C ASN A 181 16.48 -7.72 -6.62
N PRO A 182 16.06 -8.29 -7.76
CA PRO A 182 16.97 -8.88 -8.75
C PRO A 182 17.92 -7.85 -9.37
N LYS A 183 19.20 -8.18 -9.44
CA LYS A 183 20.23 -7.42 -10.18
C LYS A 183 20.38 -7.99 -11.60
N THR A 184 19.39 -7.72 -12.46
CA THR A 184 19.34 -8.23 -13.85
C THR A 184 20.50 -7.79 -14.75
N HIS A 185 21.24 -6.76 -14.35
CA HIS A 185 22.43 -6.26 -15.03
C HIS A 185 23.73 -7.00 -14.64
N LYS A 186 23.64 -8.09 -13.87
CA LYS A 186 24.79 -8.90 -13.44
C LYS A 186 24.58 -10.36 -13.83
N ASP A 187 25.68 -11.05 -14.13
CA ASP A 187 25.68 -12.48 -14.45
C ASP A 187 25.08 -13.30 -13.31
N GLY A 188 24.27 -14.31 -13.68
CA GLY A 188 23.53 -15.13 -12.73
C GLY A 188 22.36 -14.43 -12.03
N ILE A 189 22.15 -13.13 -12.26
CA ILE A 189 21.06 -12.31 -11.69
C ILE A 189 20.97 -12.50 -10.17
N PRO A 190 22.00 -12.08 -9.40
CA PRO A 190 21.97 -12.15 -7.95
C PRO A 190 20.90 -11.22 -7.38
N VAL A 191 20.56 -11.41 -6.10
CA VAL A 191 19.58 -10.59 -5.39
C VAL A 191 20.24 -9.53 -4.52
N ARG A 192 19.58 -8.38 -4.35
CA ARG A 192 19.92 -7.36 -3.35
C ARG A 192 18.93 -7.44 -2.18
N PRO A 193 19.39 -7.57 -0.92
CA PRO A 193 18.51 -7.40 0.22
C PRO A 193 18.04 -5.94 0.33
N ILE A 194 16.76 -5.74 0.62
CA ILE A 194 16.15 -4.45 0.92
C ILE A 194 15.39 -4.61 2.23
N GLU A 195 15.80 -3.87 3.24
CA GLU A 195 15.07 -3.74 4.50
C GLU A 195 14.10 -2.57 4.39
N SER A 196 12.80 -2.85 4.40
CA SER A 196 11.78 -1.82 4.51
C SER A 196 11.35 -1.64 5.95
N THR A 197 11.70 -0.48 6.49
CA THR A 197 11.28 -0.02 7.80
C THR A 197 10.19 1.04 7.71
N ILE A 198 9.51 1.24 6.58
CA ILE A 198 8.61 2.40 6.38
C ILE A 198 7.49 2.49 7.43
N HIS A 199 7.00 1.34 7.90
CA HIS A 199 5.89 1.22 8.85
C HIS A 199 6.31 0.58 10.19
N ALA A 200 7.61 0.43 10.44
CA ALA A 200 8.10 -0.08 11.71
C ALA A 200 7.77 0.87 12.88
N SER A 201 7.68 0.33 14.09
CA SER A 201 7.45 1.15 15.29
C SER A 201 8.61 2.11 15.58
N THR A 202 9.82 1.79 15.10
CA THR A 202 11.04 2.59 15.28
C THR A 202 11.25 3.66 14.22
N THR A 203 10.49 3.68 13.12
CA THR A 203 10.79 4.51 11.95
C THR A 203 10.79 6.01 12.24
N LYS A 204 9.84 6.45 13.06
CA LYS A 204 9.63 7.87 13.33
C LYS A 204 10.56 8.43 14.41
N ILE A 205 11.21 7.56 15.18
CA ILE A 205 12.21 7.95 16.19
C ILE A 205 13.63 7.99 15.61
N SER A 206 13.86 7.31 14.48
CA SER A 206 15.17 7.24 13.81
C SER A 206 15.37 8.25 12.67
N LYS A 207 14.37 9.07 12.36
CA LYS A 207 14.40 10.11 11.32
C LYS A 207 14.58 11.48 11.94
#